data_AF-A0A6J7PMA0-F1
#
_entry.id   AF-A0A6J7PMA0-F1
#
_cell.length_a   1.000
_cell.length_b   1.000
_cell.length_c   1.000
_cell.angle_alpha   90.00
_cell.angle_beta   90.00
_cell.angle_gamma   90.00
#
_symmetry.space_group_name_H-M   'P 1'
#
loop_
_entity.id
_entity.type
_entity.pdbx_description
1 polymer ?
#
loop_
_entity_poly.entity_id
_entity_poly.type
_entity_poly.pdbx_seq_one_letter_code
_entity_poly.pdbx_strand_id
1 'polypeptide(L)'
;MASLSRSARLFAGALCLTIVAAPMPAAWAHEDHQPAARSAEASKITAPVAGAACKKAGTKSGTFTCKKVKGKLVWVGTTVTPVVDALCSAATYTKQVTNLKCTNDFVTFSSNGLPGTAFTTMVGITATNQQYPRPHSYQFSFPRTPGAASPTVPGAGAIGVAVDGVPLFSPWTQAALQQHTLDSGELDTCGGHAGRGDDYHYHIAPTCLINSLGEKVVEDVKSPIGIANDGNPIKALGWFRPANSVEAQLDACRGMRDASGKYFYNVLTAAKWDILNCFTNQVVNTSRDSWTGRKDSQGNVITGAKVAMTITSSTSVEASGTTCYVMQGNLRNQQVIQSDQSVKSISGPVAIFYCDPACYAEFFEPTARFPGGSAYYELVTSRCPSGFSPSSLPLLTGYAGASLGKRQP
;
A
#
# COMPACT_ATOMS: atom_id res chain seq x y z
N MET A 1 -0.01 19.68 80.39
CA MET A 1 1.31 19.79 79.73
C MET A 1 1.02 20.03 78.25
N ALA A 2 0.81 21.29 77.84
CA ALA A 2 1.82 22.19 77.21
C ALA A 2 2.21 21.71 75.79
N SER A 3 2.27 22.48 74.71
CA SER A 3 1.99 23.90 74.44
C SER A 3 2.04 24.10 72.91
N LEU A 4 1.14 24.95 72.42
CA LEU A 4 1.21 25.89 71.29
C LEU A 4 2.56 26.16 70.57
N SER A 5 2.46 26.37 69.25
CA SER A 5 2.74 27.65 68.52
C SER A 5 4.00 27.82 67.62
N ARG A 6 3.70 28.29 66.39
CA ARG A 6 4.36 29.33 65.52
C ARG A 6 5.40 28.95 64.47
N SER A 7 4.95 29.09 63.22
CA SER A 7 5.36 30.11 62.22
C SER A 7 6.83 30.50 62.06
N ALA A 8 7.35 30.34 60.83
CA ALA A 8 8.18 31.36 60.18
C ALA A 8 8.02 31.30 58.66
N ARG A 9 7.69 32.47 58.07
CA ARG A 9 7.66 32.77 56.64
C ARG A 9 9.08 32.99 56.13
N LEU A 10 9.36 32.61 54.89
CA LEU A 10 10.42 33.25 54.10
C LEU A 10 9.90 33.56 52.69
N PHE A 11 9.96 34.85 52.40
CA PHE A 11 9.74 35.48 51.11
C PHE A 11 10.93 35.21 50.18
N ALA A 12 10.66 34.86 48.93
CA ALA A 12 11.52 35.19 47.80
C ALA A 12 10.61 35.36 46.57
N GLY A 13 10.44 36.61 46.14
CA GLY A 13 9.78 36.95 44.89
C GLY A 13 10.78 37.01 43.74
N ALA A 14 10.32 36.71 42.53
CA ALA A 14 10.63 37.49 41.32
C ALA A 14 9.85 36.96 40.11
N LEU A 15 9.15 37.90 39.47
CA LEU A 15 8.81 38.01 38.04
C LEU A 15 7.98 36.88 37.38
N CYS A 16 6.66 37.05 37.44
CA CYS A 16 5.74 36.48 36.45
C CYS A 16 5.51 37.52 35.35
N LEU A 17 6.02 37.25 34.14
CA LEU A 17 5.84 38.11 32.97
C LEU A 17 4.46 37.82 32.37
N THR A 18 3.51 38.73 32.61
CA THR A 18 2.18 38.70 31.97
C THR A 18 2.32 39.12 30.50
N ILE A 19 2.13 38.19 29.57
CA ILE A 19 1.90 38.52 28.16
C ILE A 19 0.41 38.75 27.97
N VAL A 20 0.04 40.01 27.77
CA VAL A 20 -1.30 40.46 27.39
C VAL A 20 -1.55 40.04 25.94
N ALA A 21 -2.58 39.21 25.73
CA ALA A 21 -3.10 38.91 24.40
C ALA A 21 -3.88 40.12 23.88
N ALA A 22 -3.42 40.75 22.79
CA ALA A 22 -4.17 41.74 22.04
C ALA A 22 -4.97 41.04 20.91
N PRO A 23 -6.20 41.49 20.62
CA PRO A 23 -7.03 40.91 19.57
C PRO A 23 -6.58 41.44 18.20
N MET A 24 -6.38 40.53 17.23
CA MET A 24 -6.21 40.92 15.82
C MET A 24 -7.56 40.89 15.09
N PRO A 25 -7.84 41.89 14.24
CA PRO A 25 -9.12 42.02 13.56
C PRO A 25 -9.22 41.12 12.33
N ALA A 26 -10.44 40.67 12.06
CA ALA A 26 -10.86 40.17 10.76
C ALA A 26 -10.92 41.31 9.74
N ALA A 27 -10.37 41.08 8.55
CA ALA A 27 -10.86 41.51 7.24
C ALA A 27 -9.74 41.29 6.20
N TRP A 28 -10.05 41.63 4.95
CA TRP A 28 -9.21 41.73 3.76
C TRP A 28 -9.10 40.42 2.98
N ALA A 29 -9.30 40.36 1.68
CA ALA A 29 -10.00 41.15 0.66
C ALA A 29 -9.79 40.31 -0.61
N HIS A 30 -10.79 40.25 -1.48
CA HIS A 30 -10.59 39.75 -2.84
C HIS A 30 -9.66 40.71 -3.58
N GLU A 31 -8.62 40.17 -4.23
CA GLU A 31 -7.92 40.89 -5.28
C GLU A 31 -7.48 39.92 -6.38
N ASP A 32 -8.09 40.12 -7.54
CA ASP A 32 -7.74 39.56 -8.84
C ASP A 32 -6.34 40.05 -9.26
N HIS A 33 -5.45 39.11 -9.56
CA HIS A 33 -4.25 39.42 -10.34
C HIS A 33 -4.09 38.41 -11.49
N GLN A 34 -4.37 38.91 -12.70
CA GLN A 34 -3.89 38.36 -13.96
C GLN A 34 -2.37 38.13 -13.91
N PRO A 35 -1.84 37.00 -14.37
CA PRO A 35 -0.42 36.85 -14.57
C PRO A 35 0.01 37.62 -15.81
N ALA A 36 0.80 38.68 -15.60
CA ALA A 36 1.55 39.34 -16.64
C ALA A 36 2.54 38.35 -17.29
N ALA A 37 2.45 38.22 -18.61
CA ALA A 37 3.41 37.48 -19.42
C ALA A 37 4.80 38.12 -19.28
N ARG A 38 5.69 37.45 -18.54
CA ARG A 38 7.13 37.66 -18.66
C ARG A 38 7.69 36.54 -19.53
N SER A 39 8.14 36.94 -20.72
CA SER A 39 8.99 36.12 -21.59
C SER A 39 10.26 35.73 -20.84
N ALA A 40 10.33 34.48 -20.38
CA ALA A 40 11.59 33.86 -20.00
C ALA A 40 12.20 33.25 -21.26
N GLU A 41 13.27 33.87 -21.77
CA GLU A 41 14.18 33.19 -22.70
C GLU A 41 14.71 31.93 -22.02
N ALA A 42 14.25 30.78 -22.49
CA ALA A 42 14.84 29.50 -22.15
C ALA A 42 16.25 29.44 -22.77
N SER A 43 17.27 29.85 -22.01
CA SER A 43 18.65 29.54 -22.33
C SER A 43 18.78 28.01 -22.37
N LYS A 44 19.00 27.45 -23.56
CA LYS A 44 19.25 26.02 -23.76
C LYS A 44 20.51 25.65 -22.98
N ILE A 45 20.36 25.12 -21.77
CA ILE A 45 21.47 24.50 -21.05
C ILE A 45 21.76 23.17 -21.77
N THR A 46 22.73 23.19 -22.67
CA THR A 46 23.26 21.99 -23.32
C THR A 46 23.89 21.11 -22.24
N ALA A 47 23.48 19.84 -22.17
CA ALA A 47 24.07 18.89 -21.23
C ALA A 47 25.61 18.79 -21.45
N PRO A 48 26.41 18.66 -20.37
CA PRO A 48 27.86 18.58 -20.49
C PRO A 48 28.29 17.31 -21.24
N VAL A 49 29.43 17.39 -21.93
CA VAL A 49 30.03 16.27 -22.68
C VAL A 49 31.17 15.65 -21.86
N ALA A 50 31.35 14.33 -21.94
CA ALA A 50 32.47 13.65 -21.30
C ALA A 50 33.82 14.28 -21.72
N GLY A 51 34.69 14.56 -20.76
CA GLY A 51 35.99 15.19 -21.00
C GLY A 51 35.97 16.71 -21.07
N ALA A 52 34.79 17.35 -21.11
CA ALA A 52 34.69 18.81 -21.04
C ALA A 52 35.12 19.33 -19.66
N ALA A 53 35.73 20.52 -19.62
CA ALA A 53 36.20 21.11 -18.37
C ALA A 53 35.04 21.44 -17.41
N CYS A 54 35.26 21.23 -16.12
CA CYS A 54 34.29 21.56 -15.08
C CYS A 54 34.97 22.35 -13.94
N LYS A 55 34.19 23.18 -13.26
CA LYS A 55 34.72 24.22 -12.35
C LYS A 55 35.03 23.70 -10.93
N LYS A 56 34.31 22.67 -10.46
CA LYS A 56 34.38 22.23 -9.07
C LYS A 56 34.23 20.71 -8.97
N ALA A 57 35.22 20.06 -8.36
CA ALA A 57 35.18 18.63 -8.09
C ALA A 57 33.92 18.26 -7.30
N GLY A 58 33.25 17.18 -7.67
CA GLY A 58 32.03 16.70 -7.01
C GLY A 58 30.73 17.33 -7.53
N THR A 59 30.77 18.36 -8.38
CA THR A 59 29.56 18.90 -9.02
C THR A 59 28.95 17.85 -9.96
N LYS A 60 27.63 17.65 -9.86
CA LYS A 60 26.83 16.75 -10.71
C LYS A 60 26.01 17.54 -11.73
N SER A 61 25.88 17.02 -12.94
CA SER A 61 25.00 17.57 -13.98
C SER A 61 24.55 16.43 -14.89
N GLY A 62 23.28 16.03 -14.79
CA GLY A 62 22.77 14.82 -15.42
C GLY A 62 23.56 13.57 -15.01
N THR A 63 23.97 12.76 -15.98
CA THR A 63 24.80 11.56 -15.78
C THR A 63 26.28 11.87 -15.55
N PHE A 64 26.70 13.14 -15.52
CA PHE A 64 28.10 13.54 -15.40
C PHE A 64 28.46 13.98 -13.99
N THR A 65 29.63 13.56 -13.53
CA THR A 65 30.25 14.04 -12.29
C THR A 65 31.58 14.70 -12.61
N CYS A 66 31.79 15.92 -12.12
CA CYS A 66 33.08 16.61 -12.24
C CYS A 66 34.14 15.91 -11.38
N LYS A 67 35.13 15.28 -12.01
CA LYS A 67 36.23 14.57 -11.33
C LYS A 67 37.59 15.05 -11.85
N LYS A 68 38.62 14.89 -11.03
CA LYS A 68 40.01 15.20 -11.42
C LYS A 68 40.58 14.00 -12.18
N VAL A 69 40.84 14.16 -13.48
CA VAL A 69 41.45 13.15 -14.35
C VAL A 69 42.76 13.73 -14.89
N LYS A 70 43.89 13.03 -14.65
CA LYS A 70 45.24 13.48 -15.05
C LYS A 70 45.52 14.95 -14.68
N GLY A 71 45.12 15.36 -13.48
CA GLY A 71 45.35 16.72 -12.96
C GLY A 71 44.32 17.78 -13.35
N LYS A 72 43.42 17.50 -14.31
CA LYS A 72 42.39 18.46 -14.79
C LYS A 72 40.99 18.07 -14.29
N LEU A 73 40.18 19.06 -13.95
CA LEU A 73 38.77 18.85 -13.61
C LEU A 73 37.96 18.71 -14.90
N VAL A 74 37.42 17.52 -15.14
CA VAL A 74 36.60 17.21 -16.31
C VAL A 74 35.30 16.52 -15.91
N TRP A 75 34.26 16.74 -16.70
CA TRP A 75 33.03 15.96 -16.64
C TRP A 75 33.35 14.53 -17.02
N VAL A 76 33.25 13.63 -16.05
CA VAL A 76 33.32 12.19 -16.29
C VAL A 76 31.90 11.69 -16.41
N GLY A 77 31.60 11.02 -17.52
CA GLY A 77 30.36 10.27 -17.64
C GLY A 77 30.34 9.24 -16.52
N THR A 78 29.41 9.41 -15.59
CA THR A 78 29.14 8.34 -14.65
C THR A 78 28.41 7.32 -15.49
N THR A 79 28.99 6.13 -15.68
CA THR A 79 28.22 4.99 -16.18
C THR A 79 27.23 4.68 -15.08
N VAL A 80 26.10 5.41 -15.07
CA VAL A 80 25.03 5.10 -14.16
C VAL A 80 24.32 3.96 -14.85
N THR A 81 24.65 2.76 -14.41
CA THR A 81 24.05 1.55 -14.93
C THR A 81 22.56 1.66 -14.68
N PRO A 82 21.71 1.74 -15.73
CA PRO A 82 20.29 1.76 -15.54
C PRO A 82 19.88 0.55 -14.71
N VAL A 83 18.97 0.77 -13.77
CA VAL A 83 18.28 -0.32 -13.08
C VAL A 83 17.62 -1.15 -14.17
N VAL A 84 18.09 -2.40 -14.23
CA VAL A 84 17.85 -3.47 -15.20
C VAL A 84 17.03 -3.10 -16.44
N ASP A 85 17.63 -3.17 -17.63
CA ASP A 85 16.93 -2.99 -18.92
C ASP A 85 15.69 -3.89 -19.08
N ALA A 86 15.63 -5.00 -18.34
CA ALA A 86 14.45 -5.84 -18.22
C ALA A 86 13.20 -5.04 -17.79
N LEU A 87 13.29 -4.03 -16.93
CA LEU A 87 12.14 -3.20 -16.56
C LEU A 87 11.60 -2.37 -17.73
N CYS A 88 12.36 -2.24 -18.82
CA CYS A 88 11.91 -1.61 -20.05
C CYS A 88 11.40 -2.58 -21.11
N SER A 89 11.33 -3.86 -20.79
CA SER A 89 10.77 -4.88 -21.67
C SER A 89 9.33 -5.18 -21.31
N ALA A 90 8.43 -5.13 -22.29
CA ALA A 90 7.05 -5.59 -22.11
C ALA A 90 6.98 -7.07 -21.68
N ALA A 91 7.97 -7.89 -22.03
CA ALA A 91 8.04 -9.29 -21.64
C ALA A 91 8.29 -9.52 -20.13
N THR A 92 8.68 -8.48 -19.40
CA THR A 92 8.86 -8.55 -17.94
C THR A 92 7.53 -8.49 -17.21
N TYR A 93 6.51 -7.88 -17.82
CA TYR A 93 5.23 -7.63 -17.19
C TYR A 93 4.17 -8.61 -17.68
N THR A 94 3.17 -8.85 -16.85
CA THR A 94 1.97 -9.58 -17.28
C THR A 94 1.03 -8.63 -18.03
N LYS A 95 -0.03 -9.19 -18.63
CA LYS A 95 -1.01 -8.43 -19.41
C LYS A 95 -1.83 -7.39 -18.62
N GLN A 96 -1.79 -7.44 -17.29
CA GLN A 96 -2.46 -6.48 -16.39
C GLN A 96 -1.78 -5.10 -16.44
N VAL A 97 -0.49 -5.07 -16.75
CA VAL A 97 0.26 -3.84 -16.94
C VAL A 97 0.05 -3.30 -18.34
N THR A 98 -0.29 -2.03 -18.43
CA THR A 98 -0.58 -1.33 -19.69
C THR A 98 0.21 -0.03 -19.80
N ASN A 99 0.25 0.56 -20.99
CA ASN A 99 0.88 1.87 -21.23
C ASN A 99 2.36 1.95 -20.80
N LEU A 100 3.11 0.84 -20.90
CA LEU A 100 4.53 0.81 -20.59
C LEU A 100 5.28 1.81 -21.49
N LYS A 101 6.01 2.74 -20.87
CA LYS A 101 6.89 3.69 -21.53
C LYS A 101 8.22 3.71 -20.82
N CYS A 102 9.29 3.70 -21.61
CA CYS A 102 10.64 3.88 -21.12
C CYS A 102 11.29 5.07 -21.78
N THR A 103 11.69 6.03 -20.95
CA THR A 103 12.57 7.13 -21.35
C THR A 103 13.98 6.85 -20.84
N ASN A 104 14.90 7.79 -21.03
CA ASN A 104 16.23 7.69 -20.43
C ASN A 104 16.18 7.77 -18.89
N ASP A 105 15.18 8.46 -18.34
CA ASP A 105 15.11 8.78 -16.92
C ASP A 105 14.12 7.91 -16.15
N PHE A 106 13.02 7.48 -16.79
CA PHE A 106 11.92 6.80 -16.10
C PHE A 106 11.39 5.58 -16.86
N VAL A 107 10.88 4.63 -16.09
CA VAL A 107 9.94 3.60 -16.53
C VAL A 107 8.56 3.98 -15.98
N THR A 108 7.55 4.10 -16.83
CA THR A 108 6.18 4.39 -16.41
C THR A 108 5.20 3.39 -16.99
N PHE A 109 4.15 3.06 -16.25
CA PHE A 109 3.08 2.17 -16.71
C PHE A 109 1.81 2.37 -15.88
N SER A 110 0.72 1.72 -16.30
CA SER A 110 -0.57 1.76 -15.63
C SER A 110 -1.04 0.35 -15.26
N SER A 111 -1.85 0.25 -14.20
CA SER A 111 -2.47 -0.99 -13.75
C SER A 111 -3.80 -0.70 -13.07
N ASN A 112 -4.70 -1.67 -13.06
CA ASN A 112 -5.90 -1.61 -12.22
C ASN A 112 -5.69 -2.14 -10.79
N GLY A 113 -4.46 -2.56 -10.45
CA GLY A 113 -4.10 -3.04 -9.12
C GLY A 113 -4.60 -4.44 -8.78
N LEU A 114 -5.18 -5.16 -9.74
CA LEU A 114 -5.70 -6.51 -9.54
C LEU A 114 -4.82 -7.54 -10.25
N PRO A 115 -4.62 -8.73 -9.65
CA PRO A 115 -3.94 -9.81 -10.33
C PRO A 115 -4.76 -10.35 -11.51
N GLY A 116 -4.20 -11.32 -12.24
CA GLY A 116 -4.96 -12.05 -13.25
C GLY A 116 -6.21 -12.72 -12.70
N THR A 117 -7.28 -12.76 -13.50
CA THR A 117 -8.60 -13.30 -13.11
C THR A 117 -8.58 -14.80 -12.76
N ALA A 118 -7.49 -15.51 -13.04
CA ALA A 118 -7.28 -16.89 -12.62
C ALA A 118 -6.86 -17.01 -11.15
N PHE A 119 -6.44 -15.92 -10.49
CA PHE A 119 -5.97 -15.95 -9.11
C PHE A 119 -7.16 -15.83 -8.17
N THR A 120 -7.17 -16.67 -7.14
CA THR A 120 -8.23 -16.65 -6.13
C THR A 120 -7.83 -15.69 -5.01
N THR A 121 -8.31 -14.45 -5.10
CA THR A 121 -8.03 -13.43 -4.09
C THR A 121 -8.95 -13.58 -2.87
N MET A 122 -8.52 -13.07 -1.72
CA MET A 122 -9.22 -13.04 -0.42
C MET A 122 -9.51 -14.39 0.25
N VAL A 123 -9.49 -15.51 -0.49
CA VAL A 123 -9.73 -16.85 0.07
C VAL A 123 -8.57 -17.27 0.98
N GLY A 124 -8.91 -17.81 2.15
CA GLY A 124 -7.95 -18.21 3.18
C GLY A 124 -7.78 -17.19 4.30
N ILE A 125 -8.21 -15.94 4.11
CA ILE A 125 -8.24 -14.92 5.16
C ILE A 125 -9.15 -15.38 6.29
N THR A 126 -8.70 -15.23 7.53
CA THR A 126 -9.45 -15.60 8.74
C THR A 126 -9.84 -14.41 9.61
N ALA A 127 -9.17 -13.28 9.43
CA ALA A 127 -9.47 -12.01 10.08
C ALA A 127 -9.69 -10.94 9.00
N THR A 128 -10.89 -10.90 8.44
CA THR A 128 -11.20 -9.96 7.35
C THR A 128 -11.44 -8.54 7.87
N ASN A 129 -11.03 -7.56 7.07
CA ASN A 129 -11.38 -6.14 7.21
C ASN A 129 -12.59 -5.75 6.33
N GLN A 130 -13.25 -6.74 5.69
CA GLN A 130 -14.42 -6.55 4.81
C GLN A 130 -14.16 -5.62 3.62
N GLN A 131 -12.94 -5.60 3.09
CA GLN A 131 -12.61 -4.90 1.86
C GLN A 131 -12.67 -5.87 0.69
N TYR A 132 -13.06 -5.39 -0.49
CA TYR A 132 -13.13 -6.21 -1.69
C TYR A 132 -11.99 -5.84 -2.62
N PRO A 133 -11.41 -6.78 -3.38
CA PRO A 133 -10.44 -6.45 -4.41
C PRO A 133 -11.16 -5.73 -5.55
N ARG A 134 -11.07 -4.39 -5.60
CA ARG A 134 -11.72 -3.56 -6.62
C ARG A 134 -10.68 -2.93 -7.55
N PRO A 135 -11.04 -2.67 -8.81
CA PRO A 135 -10.13 -2.03 -9.75
C PRO A 135 -9.86 -0.58 -9.32
N HIS A 136 -8.59 -0.23 -9.29
CA HIS A 136 -8.06 1.11 -9.04
C HIS A 136 -7.49 1.70 -10.34
N SER A 137 -7.00 2.94 -10.31
CA SER A 137 -6.39 3.60 -11.48
C SER A 137 -4.95 3.99 -11.18
N TYR A 138 -4.09 2.98 -11.05
CA TYR A 138 -2.68 3.22 -10.75
C TYR A 138 -1.91 3.74 -11.96
N GLN A 139 -1.08 4.74 -11.69
CA GLN A 139 -0.01 5.19 -12.56
C GLN A 139 1.31 5.07 -11.81
N PHE A 140 2.21 4.27 -12.35
CA PHE A 140 3.53 4.02 -11.78
C PHE A 140 4.62 4.76 -12.55
N SER A 141 5.63 5.23 -11.82
CA SER A 141 6.78 5.95 -12.36
C SER A 141 8.02 5.69 -11.51
N PHE A 142 8.98 4.94 -12.06
CA PHE A 142 10.23 4.59 -11.40
C PHE A 142 11.42 5.24 -12.09
N PRO A 143 12.35 5.88 -11.35
CA PRO A 143 13.58 6.37 -11.93
C PRO A 143 14.45 5.18 -12.37
N ARG A 144 14.96 5.22 -13.60
CA ARG A 144 15.94 4.23 -14.10
C ARG A 144 17.29 4.34 -13.42
N THR A 145 17.51 5.43 -12.71
CA THR A 145 18.74 5.74 -11.98
C THR A 145 18.36 6.31 -10.60
N PRO A 146 18.05 5.45 -9.62
CA PRO A 146 17.77 5.89 -8.26
C PRO A 146 19.01 6.53 -7.63
N GLY A 147 18.79 7.54 -6.79
CA GLY A 147 19.86 8.13 -5.98
C GLY A 147 20.38 7.12 -4.95
N ALA A 148 21.68 7.17 -4.64
CA ALA A 148 22.22 6.39 -3.53
C ALA A 148 21.70 6.95 -2.20
N ALA A 149 21.36 6.07 -1.25
CA ALA A 149 20.96 6.44 0.11
C ALA A 149 21.55 5.45 1.12
N SER A 150 21.47 5.79 2.40
CA SER A 150 21.71 4.81 3.46
C SER A 150 20.52 3.86 3.60
N PRO A 151 20.73 2.61 4.03
CA PRO A 151 19.63 1.67 4.26
C PRO A 151 18.53 2.24 5.13
N THR A 152 17.28 2.12 4.69
CA THR A 152 16.10 2.64 5.41
C THR A 152 15.04 1.56 5.53
N VAL A 153 14.57 1.29 6.75
CA VAL A 153 13.48 0.33 7.00
C VAL A 153 12.15 0.92 6.51
N PRO A 154 11.34 0.17 5.75
CA PRO A 154 10.04 0.66 5.31
C PRO A 154 9.08 0.86 6.49
N GLY A 155 8.28 1.92 6.44
CA GLY A 155 7.11 2.05 7.30
C GLY A 155 5.98 1.10 6.85
N ALA A 156 4.83 1.20 7.50
CA ALA A 156 3.63 0.52 7.04
C ALA A 156 3.15 1.16 5.72
N GLY A 157 3.06 0.38 4.65
CA GLY A 157 2.55 0.84 3.35
C GLY A 157 3.28 0.24 2.16
N ALA A 158 3.07 0.85 0.98
CA ALA A 158 3.64 0.38 -0.27
C ALA A 158 5.18 0.44 -0.25
N ILE A 159 5.80 -0.69 -0.58
CA ILE A 159 7.24 -0.85 -0.76
C ILE A 159 7.63 -1.05 -2.22
N GLY A 160 6.68 -1.26 -3.11
CA GLY A 160 6.91 -1.49 -4.52
C GLY A 160 5.65 -1.87 -5.27
N VAL A 161 5.85 -2.44 -6.45
CA VAL A 161 4.79 -3.01 -7.28
C VAL A 161 5.30 -4.29 -7.93
N ALA A 162 4.44 -5.31 -8.01
CA ALA A 162 4.72 -6.54 -8.71
C ALA A 162 4.63 -6.36 -10.23
N VAL A 163 5.18 -7.30 -11.00
CA VAL A 163 5.15 -7.25 -12.47
C VAL A 163 3.76 -7.50 -13.08
N ASP A 164 2.78 -7.89 -12.27
CA ASP A 164 1.35 -7.87 -12.61
C ASP A 164 0.66 -6.54 -12.30
N GLY A 165 1.40 -5.55 -11.81
CA GLY A 165 0.87 -4.23 -11.50
C GLY A 165 0.07 -4.16 -10.19
N VAL A 166 0.14 -5.19 -9.34
CA VAL A 166 -0.41 -5.17 -7.98
C VAL A 166 0.62 -4.54 -7.02
N PRO A 167 0.23 -3.59 -6.15
CA PRO A 167 1.14 -3.03 -5.15
C PRO A 167 1.74 -4.10 -4.21
N LEU A 168 2.99 -3.88 -3.81
CA LEU A 168 3.68 -4.64 -2.78
C LEU A 168 3.76 -3.78 -1.52
N PHE A 169 3.33 -4.30 -0.38
CA PHE A 169 3.30 -3.62 0.90
C PHE A 169 4.29 -4.28 1.89
N SER A 170 4.75 -3.49 2.87
CA SER A 170 5.56 -4.00 3.97
C SER A 170 4.82 -5.13 4.70
N PRO A 171 5.49 -6.15 5.25
CA PRO A 171 4.83 -7.27 5.92
C PRO A 171 4.13 -6.87 7.24
N TRP A 172 4.25 -5.62 7.67
CA TRP A 172 3.74 -5.12 8.95
C TRP A 172 2.32 -4.55 8.85
N THR A 173 1.48 -4.88 9.83
CA THR A 173 0.17 -4.25 10.03
C THR A 173 0.32 -2.75 10.37
N GLN A 174 -0.67 -1.93 10.02
CA GLN A 174 -0.70 -0.49 10.33
C GLN A 174 -1.05 -0.17 11.80
N ALA A 175 -1.08 -1.17 12.70
CA ALA A 175 -1.41 -0.98 14.10
C ALA A 175 -0.25 -0.33 14.89
N ALA A 176 -0.58 0.28 16.04
CA ALA A 176 0.42 0.88 16.93
C ALA A 176 1.49 -0.12 17.40
N LEU A 177 1.09 -1.39 17.57
CA LEU A 177 2.00 -2.52 17.73
C LEU A 177 2.00 -3.30 16.41
N GLN A 178 3.10 -3.18 15.65
CA GLN A 178 3.24 -3.86 14.37
C GLN A 178 3.31 -5.37 14.58
N GLN A 179 2.39 -6.09 13.95
CA GLN A 179 2.43 -7.54 13.79
C GLN A 179 2.67 -7.87 12.32
N HIS A 180 3.20 -9.05 12.05
CA HIS A 180 3.34 -9.51 10.67
C HIS A 180 1.95 -9.88 10.12
N THR A 181 1.52 -9.31 9.00
CA THR A 181 0.16 -9.44 8.45
C THR A 181 -0.25 -10.90 8.21
N LEU A 182 0.70 -11.76 7.81
CA LEU A 182 0.51 -13.22 7.75
C LEU A 182 0.04 -13.82 9.08
N ASP A 183 0.67 -13.45 10.21
CA ASP A 183 0.36 -13.99 11.53
C ASP A 183 -0.98 -13.49 12.06
N SER A 184 -1.40 -12.31 11.59
CA SER A 184 -2.72 -11.74 11.87
C SER A 184 -3.86 -12.48 11.15
N GLY A 185 -3.54 -13.42 10.24
CA GLY A 185 -4.54 -14.15 9.47
C GLY A 185 -5.30 -13.29 8.46
N GLU A 186 -4.68 -12.17 8.03
CA GLU A 186 -5.27 -11.17 7.14
C GLU A 186 -4.96 -11.42 5.66
N LEU A 187 -4.13 -12.43 5.32
CA LEU A 187 -3.69 -12.72 3.95
C LEU A 187 -4.42 -13.89 3.33
N ASP A 188 -4.65 -13.78 2.02
CA ASP A 188 -5.16 -14.86 1.19
C ASP A 188 -4.04 -15.83 0.77
N THR A 189 -4.44 -16.89 0.05
CA THR A 189 -3.51 -17.92 -0.44
C THR A 189 -2.44 -17.41 -1.41
N CYS A 190 -2.62 -16.24 -2.01
CA CYS A 190 -1.64 -15.62 -2.89
C CYS A 190 -0.66 -14.71 -2.14
N GLY A 191 -0.88 -14.44 -0.85
CA GLY A 191 -0.05 -13.60 -0.01
C GLY A 191 -0.48 -12.13 0.04
N GLY A 192 -1.72 -11.83 -0.37
CA GLY A 192 -2.26 -10.47 -0.38
C GLY A 192 -3.63 -10.34 0.25
N HIS A 193 -4.15 -9.11 0.28
CA HIS A 193 -5.52 -8.81 0.65
C HIS A 193 -5.98 -7.48 0.07
N ALA A 194 -7.27 -7.18 0.18
CA ALA A 194 -7.79 -5.83 -0.06
C ALA A 194 -7.62 -4.97 1.20
N GLY A 195 -6.94 -3.84 1.04
CA GLY A 195 -6.71 -2.83 2.07
C GLY A 195 -7.83 -1.83 2.22
N ARG A 196 -7.63 -0.87 3.13
CA ARG A 196 -8.56 0.25 3.31
C ARG A 196 -8.65 1.04 2.00
N GLY A 197 -9.82 1.01 1.40
CA GLY A 197 -10.06 1.63 0.10
C GLY A 197 -10.27 0.62 -1.01
N ASP A 198 -10.39 -0.67 -0.67
CA ASP A 198 -10.63 -1.78 -1.59
C ASP A 198 -9.46 -2.04 -2.58
N ASP A 199 -8.24 -1.59 -2.23
CA ASP A 199 -7.03 -1.83 -3.00
C ASP A 199 -6.44 -3.20 -2.68
N TYR A 200 -6.36 -4.10 -3.66
CA TYR A 200 -5.67 -5.37 -3.46
C TYR A 200 -4.15 -5.18 -3.50
N HIS A 201 -3.43 -5.74 -2.53
CA HIS A 201 -1.97 -5.68 -2.47
C HIS A 201 -1.36 -6.90 -1.78
N TYR A 202 -0.12 -7.23 -2.13
CA TYR A 202 0.63 -8.32 -1.51
C TYR A 202 1.46 -7.82 -0.33
N HIS A 203 1.48 -8.55 0.79
CA HIS A 203 2.34 -8.26 1.94
C HIS A 203 3.58 -9.14 2.01
N ILE A 204 3.54 -10.27 1.31
CA ILE A 204 4.61 -11.27 1.24
C ILE A 204 4.85 -11.65 -0.23
N ALA A 205 5.83 -12.50 -0.50
CA ALA A 205 6.11 -12.97 -1.86
C ALA A 205 4.82 -13.47 -2.56
N PRO A 206 4.45 -12.89 -3.72
CA PRO A 206 3.18 -13.17 -4.36
C PRO A 206 3.19 -14.56 -5.00
N THR A 207 2.81 -15.58 -4.22
CA THR A 207 3.01 -16.99 -4.57
C THR A 207 2.29 -17.36 -5.87
N CYS A 208 1.06 -16.89 -6.06
CA CYS A 208 0.29 -17.09 -7.28
C CYS A 208 0.96 -16.47 -8.51
N LEU A 209 1.49 -15.25 -8.37
CA LEU A 209 2.23 -14.59 -9.45
C LEU A 209 3.50 -15.37 -9.80
N ILE A 210 4.33 -15.68 -8.80
CA ILE A 210 5.59 -16.41 -9.01
C ILE A 210 5.33 -17.74 -9.72
N ASN A 211 4.32 -18.49 -9.27
CA ASN A 211 3.89 -19.73 -9.91
C ASN A 211 3.41 -19.54 -11.35
N SER A 212 2.67 -18.45 -11.63
CA SER A 212 2.18 -18.14 -12.98
C SER A 212 3.28 -17.72 -13.97
N LEU A 213 4.33 -17.04 -13.48
CA LEU A 213 5.50 -16.69 -14.29
C LEU A 213 6.28 -17.95 -14.68
N GLY A 214 6.29 -18.94 -13.78
CA GLY A 214 6.85 -20.25 -14.01
C GLY A 214 8.36 -20.32 -13.85
N GLU A 215 8.84 -21.56 -13.70
CA GLU A 215 10.22 -21.86 -13.34
C GLU A 215 11.24 -21.25 -14.31
N LYS A 216 11.02 -21.35 -15.62
CA LYS A 216 11.97 -20.83 -16.63
C LYS A 216 12.20 -19.32 -16.47
N VAL A 217 11.13 -18.55 -16.24
CA VAL A 217 11.21 -17.09 -16.12
C VAL A 217 11.94 -16.70 -14.83
N VAL A 218 11.63 -17.40 -13.74
CA VAL A 218 12.16 -17.09 -12.41
C VAL A 218 13.61 -17.56 -12.24
N GLU A 219 13.94 -18.77 -12.70
CA GLU A 219 15.21 -19.42 -12.39
C GLU A 219 16.26 -19.29 -13.52
N ASP A 220 15.86 -19.49 -14.77
CA ASP A 220 16.81 -19.46 -15.91
C ASP A 220 17.02 -18.04 -16.43
N VAL A 221 15.92 -17.33 -16.71
CA VAL A 221 15.96 -15.94 -17.18
C VAL A 221 16.28 -14.98 -16.04
N LYS A 222 15.94 -15.36 -14.79
CA LYS A 222 16.15 -14.54 -13.59
C LYS A 222 15.45 -13.19 -13.69
N SER A 223 14.27 -13.19 -14.32
CA SER A 223 13.42 -12.02 -14.46
C SER A 223 12.95 -11.53 -13.09
N PRO A 224 12.77 -10.22 -12.91
CA PRO A 224 12.17 -9.70 -11.70
C PRO A 224 10.69 -10.06 -11.61
N ILE A 225 10.19 -10.17 -10.38
CA ILE A 225 8.78 -10.34 -10.04
C ILE A 225 8.15 -9.03 -9.54
N GLY A 226 8.96 -8.00 -9.33
CA GLY A 226 8.50 -6.67 -8.92
C GLY A 226 9.63 -5.63 -8.94
N ILE A 227 9.25 -4.41 -8.59
CA ILE A 227 10.12 -3.23 -8.51
C ILE A 227 9.86 -2.56 -7.16
N ALA A 228 10.92 -2.36 -6.37
CA ALA A 228 10.84 -1.65 -5.10
C ALA A 228 10.74 -0.13 -5.32
N ASN A 229 10.25 0.60 -4.32
CA ASN A 229 10.09 2.06 -4.37
C ASN A 229 11.41 2.84 -4.37
N ASP A 230 12.53 2.16 -4.16
CA ASP A 230 13.88 2.67 -4.37
C ASP A 230 14.44 2.32 -5.76
N GLY A 231 13.58 1.80 -6.64
CA GLY A 231 13.84 1.46 -8.03
C GLY A 231 14.52 0.11 -8.25
N ASN A 232 15.00 -0.59 -7.21
CA ASN A 232 15.68 -1.87 -7.41
C ASN A 232 14.69 -3.00 -7.76
N PRO A 233 15.08 -3.97 -8.61
CA PRO A 233 14.23 -5.11 -8.92
C PRO A 233 14.12 -6.06 -7.73
N ILE A 234 12.99 -6.74 -7.65
CA ILE A 234 12.70 -7.82 -6.70
C ILE A 234 12.65 -9.13 -7.48
N LYS A 235 13.36 -10.16 -7.04
CA LYS A 235 13.44 -11.49 -7.67
C LYS A 235 12.99 -12.59 -6.70
N ALA A 236 12.82 -13.80 -7.24
CA ALA A 236 12.48 -15.01 -6.49
C ALA A 236 13.39 -16.18 -6.86
N LEU A 237 14.70 -15.94 -6.93
CA LEU A 237 15.69 -16.98 -7.22
C LEU A 237 15.67 -18.03 -6.11
N GLY A 238 15.70 -19.30 -6.50
CA GLY A 238 15.61 -20.41 -5.57
C GLY A 238 14.20 -20.80 -5.15
N TRP A 239 13.17 -20.17 -5.70
CA TRP A 239 11.77 -20.47 -5.40
C TRP A 239 11.34 -21.85 -5.92
N PHE A 240 11.74 -22.20 -7.15
CA PHE A 240 11.43 -23.50 -7.75
C PHE A 240 12.59 -24.47 -7.63
N ARG A 241 13.83 -23.97 -7.70
CA ARG A 241 15.05 -24.76 -7.61
C ARG A 241 15.88 -24.35 -6.40
N PRO A 242 15.82 -25.09 -5.27
CA PRO A 242 16.62 -24.78 -4.08
C PRO A 242 18.13 -24.64 -4.35
N ALA A 243 18.66 -25.31 -5.37
CA ALA A 243 20.05 -25.19 -5.81
C ALA A 243 20.43 -23.78 -6.34
N ASN A 244 19.44 -23.00 -6.77
CA ASN A 244 19.61 -21.60 -7.19
C ASN A 244 19.44 -20.61 -6.03
N SER A 245 19.27 -21.09 -4.79
CA SER A 245 19.12 -20.23 -3.62
C SER A 245 20.29 -19.27 -3.46
N VAL A 246 19.97 -18.01 -3.20
CA VAL A 246 20.92 -16.94 -2.96
C VAL A 246 20.93 -16.47 -1.51
N GLU A 247 20.17 -17.10 -0.61
CA GLU A 247 19.96 -16.61 0.77
C GLU A 247 21.28 -16.36 1.53
N ALA A 248 22.28 -17.22 1.39
CA ALA A 248 23.58 -17.05 2.05
C ALA A 248 24.41 -15.86 1.52
N GLN A 249 24.02 -15.27 0.39
CA GLN A 249 24.70 -14.16 -0.27
C GLN A 249 24.00 -12.81 -0.05
N LEU A 250 22.79 -12.82 0.51
CA LEU A 250 22.00 -11.62 0.72
C LEU A 250 22.56 -10.79 1.88
N ASP A 251 22.50 -9.47 1.73
CA ASP A 251 22.77 -8.53 2.80
C ASP A 251 21.58 -8.39 3.77
N ALA A 252 21.73 -7.52 4.77
CA ALA A 252 20.69 -7.27 5.78
C ALA A 252 19.35 -6.78 5.19
N CYS A 253 19.36 -6.17 3.99
CA CYS A 253 18.17 -5.72 3.29
C CYS A 253 17.51 -6.79 2.44
N ARG A 254 18.03 -8.03 2.45
CA ARG A 254 17.65 -9.14 1.57
C ARG A 254 17.99 -8.91 0.10
N GLY A 255 19.07 -8.16 -0.19
CA GLY A 255 19.53 -7.98 -1.55
C GLY A 255 20.99 -8.32 -1.77
N MET A 256 21.38 -8.36 -3.02
CA MET A 256 22.75 -8.64 -3.45
C MET A 256 23.00 -8.01 -4.82
N ARG A 257 24.27 -8.02 -5.27
CA ARG A 257 24.63 -7.61 -6.63
C ARG A 257 24.80 -8.82 -7.53
N ASP A 258 24.32 -8.70 -8.76
CA ASP A 258 24.61 -9.69 -9.81
C ASP A 258 26.05 -9.56 -10.34
N ALA A 259 26.45 -10.45 -11.25
CA ALA A 259 27.77 -10.44 -11.88
C ALA A 259 28.08 -9.15 -12.67
N SER A 260 27.05 -8.37 -13.05
CA SER A 260 27.19 -7.06 -13.69
C SER A 260 27.24 -5.91 -12.69
N GLY A 261 27.20 -6.21 -11.39
CA GLY A 261 27.20 -5.24 -10.29
C GLY A 261 25.85 -4.59 -10.01
N LYS A 262 24.76 -5.00 -10.68
CA LYS A 262 23.42 -4.44 -10.46
C LYS A 262 22.80 -5.03 -9.20
N TYR A 263 22.28 -4.18 -8.33
CA TYR A 263 21.66 -4.60 -7.07
C TYR A 263 20.22 -5.06 -7.30
N PHE A 264 19.78 -6.11 -6.60
CA PHE A 264 18.40 -6.59 -6.58
C PHE A 264 18.05 -7.19 -5.21
N TYR A 265 16.78 -7.15 -4.84
CA TYR A 265 16.24 -7.88 -3.69
C TYR A 265 15.82 -9.29 -4.09
N ASN A 266 15.91 -10.25 -3.19
CA ASN A 266 15.34 -11.58 -3.37
C ASN A 266 14.36 -11.90 -2.25
N VAL A 267 13.14 -12.31 -2.61
CA VAL A 267 12.13 -12.71 -1.63
C VAL A 267 12.57 -13.95 -0.86
N LEU A 268 12.10 -14.08 0.39
CA LEU A 268 12.36 -15.25 1.22
C LEU A 268 11.56 -16.44 0.68
N THR A 269 12.20 -17.59 0.53
CA THR A 269 11.55 -18.82 0.05
C THR A 269 11.01 -19.70 1.19
N ALA A 270 11.33 -19.35 2.43
CA ALA A 270 10.83 -19.98 3.65
C ALA A 270 9.60 -19.24 4.21
N ALA A 271 8.94 -19.84 5.21
CA ALA A 271 7.82 -19.25 5.92
C ALA A 271 8.11 -17.79 6.35
N LYS A 272 7.08 -16.95 6.30
CA LYS A 272 7.08 -15.47 6.25
C LYS A 272 7.16 -14.89 4.84
N TRP A 273 7.97 -15.48 3.96
CA TRP A 273 8.07 -15.05 2.56
C TRP A 273 8.33 -13.53 2.38
N ASP A 274 9.12 -12.95 3.27
CA ASP A 274 9.44 -11.53 3.28
C ASP A 274 10.02 -11.04 1.95
N ILE A 275 9.57 -9.86 1.50
CA ILE A 275 9.98 -9.28 0.22
C ILE A 275 11.35 -8.60 0.34
N LEU A 276 11.51 -7.70 1.32
CA LEU A 276 12.74 -6.97 1.64
C LEU A 276 12.68 -6.46 3.08
N ASN A 277 13.85 -6.19 3.67
CA ASN A 277 13.94 -5.64 5.04
C ASN A 277 14.23 -4.12 5.07
N CYS A 278 14.92 -3.61 4.06
CA CYS A 278 15.24 -2.19 3.91
C CYS A 278 15.41 -1.79 2.45
N PHE A 279 15.19 -0.50 2.17
CA PHE A 279 15.60 0.13 0.92
C PHE A 279 17.07 0.50 0.97
N THR A 280 17.79 0.36 -0.13
CA THR A 280 19.23 0.66 -0.26
C THR A 280 19.51 1.87 -1.14
N ASN A 281 18.51 2.28 -1.93
CA ASN A 281 18.55 3.52 -2.68
C ASN A 281 17.53 4.52 -2.11
N GLN A 282 17.56 5.74 -2.64
CA GLN A 282 16.60 6.77 -2.32
C GLN A 282 15.19 6.33 -2.72
N VAL A 283 14.31 6.23 -1.73
CA VAL A 283 12.88 5.99 -1.93
C VAL A 283 12.26 7.20 -2.60
N VAL A 284 11.46 6.97 -3.63
CA VAL A 284 10.68 8.00 -4.31
C VAL A 284 9.21 7.64 -4.29
N ASN A 285 8.34 8.64 -4.45
CA ASN A 285 6.92 8.37 -4.64
C ASN A 285 6.69 7.84 -6.06
N THR A 286 6.48 6.54 -6.17
CA THR A 286 6.43 5.81 -7.45
C THR A 286 5.03 5.63 -7.98
N SER A 287 3.99 5.85 -7.17
CA SER A 287 2.61 5.54 -7.54
C SER A 287 1.67 6.72 -7.33
N ARG A 288 0.79 6.95 -8.30
CA ARG A 288 -0.44 7.74 -8.14
C ARG A 288 -1.62 6.81 -8.33
N ASP A 289 -2.68 7.06 -7.59
CA ASP A 289 -3.89 6.25 -7.62
C ASP A 289 -5.14 7.13 -7.60
N SER A 290 -6.21 6.63 -8.18
CA SER A 290 -7.54 7.20 -8.15
C SER A 290 -8.56 6.08 -8.06
N TRP A 291 -9.45 6.18 -7.06
CA TRP A 291 -10.49 5.19 -6.78
C TRP A 291 -11.71 5.88 -6.18
N THR A 292 -12.84 5.17 -6.15
CA THR A 292 -14.07 5.63 -5.51
C THR A 292 -14.44 4.70 -4.37
N GLY A 293 -14.47 5.26 -3.16
CA GLY A 293 -14.80 4.51 -1.96
C GLY A 293 -16.26 4.15 -1.84
N ARG A 294 -16.48 3.01 -1.18
CA ARG A 294 -17.81 2.48 -0.89
C ARG A 294 -18.49 3.40 0.10
N LYS A 295 -19.78 3.60 -0.13
CA LYS A 295 -20.66 4.34 0.76
C LYS A 295 -21.79 3.44 1.25
N ASP A 296 -22.20 3.68 2.48
CA ASP A 296 -23.39 3.09 3.06
C ASP A 296 -24.67 3.78 2.56
N SER A 297 -25.82 3.27 2.98
CA SER A 297 -27.14 3.79 2.62
C SER A 297 -27.43 5.22 3.11
N GLN A 298 -26.58 5.75 4.00
CA GLN A 298 -26.64 7.12 4.51
C GLN A 298 -25.61 8.05 3.81
N GLY A 299 -24.81 7.52 2.88
CA GLY A 299 -23.79 8.25 2.14
C GLY A 299 -22.45 8.36 2.87
N ASN A 300 -22.28 7.71 4.03
CA ASN A 300 -21.03 7.70 4.77
C ASN A 300 -20.05 6.71 4.13
N VAL A 301 -18.75 7.01 4.21
CA VAL A 301 -17.71 6.11 3.73
C VAL A 301 -17.70 4.82 4.56
N ILE A 302 -17.60 3.69 3.87
CA ILE A 302 -17.37 2.37 4.46
C ILE A 302 -15.88 2.08 4.43
N THR A 303 -15.31 1.86 5.60
CA THR A 303 -13.89 1.51 5.79
C THR A 303 -13.70 0.05 6.19
N GLY A 304 -14.78 -0.64 6.56
CA GLY A 304 -14.83 -2.05 6.93
C GLY A 304 -14.44 -2.31 8.40
N ALA A 305 -15.28 -3.07 9.11
CA ALA A 305 -14.96 -3.55 10.45
C ALA A 305 -14.12 -4.84 10.40
N LYS A 306 -13.29 -5.08 11.42
CA LYS A 306 -12.64 -6.39 11.57
C LYS A 306 -13.66 -7.43 12.02
N VAL A 307 -13.75 -8.53 11.29
CA VAL A 307 -14.69 -9.63 11.58
C VAL A 307 -13.94 -10.95 11.60
N ALA A 308 -14.24 -11.79 12.59
CA ALA A 308 -13.75 -13.17 12.67
C ALA A 308 -14.49 -14.06 11.66
N MET A 309 -14.24 -13.85 10.36
CA MET A 309 -14.80 -14.61 9.25
C MET A 309 -13.67 -15.27 8.47
N THR A 310 -13.74 -16.59 8.32
CA THR A 310 -12.89 -17.32 7.37
C THR A 310 -13.51 -17.25 5.98
N ILE A 311 -12.83 -16.59 5.04
CA ILE A 311 -13.29 -16.42 3.66
C ILE A 311 -12.99 -17.70 2.87
N THR A 312 -14.03 -18.29 2.30
CA THR A 312 -13.95 -19.51 1.47
C THR A 312 -14.26 -19.22 -0.01
N SER A 313 -14.86 -18.08 -0.33
CA SER A 313 -15.13 -17.65 -1.70
C SER A 313 -15.07 -16.13 -1.79
N SER A 314 -14.53 -15.63 -2.90
CA SER A 314 -14.50 -14.22 -3.28
C SER A 314 -14.77 -14.12 -4.78
N THR A 315 -15.83 -13.42 -5.14
CA THR A 315 -16.32 -13.36 -6.53
C THR A 315 -16.89 -11.99 -6.84
N SER A 316 -16.95 -11.64 -8.11
CA SER A 316 -17.74 -10.51 -8.60
C SER A 316 -18.82 -10.97 -9.57
N VAL A 317 -19.93 -10.24 -9.62
CA VAL A 317 -21.05 -10.47 -10.53
C VAL A 317 -21.38 -9.16 -11.23
N GLU A 318 -21.38 -9.17 -12.56
CA GLU A 318 -21.88 -8.04 -13.35
C GLU A 318 -23.41 -8.11 -13.43
N ALA A 319 -24.09 -7.11 -12.88
CA ALA A 319 -25.54 -7.04 -12.81
C ALA A 319 -26.03 -5.65 -13.22
N SER A 320 -26.73 -5.57 -14.35
CA SER A 320 -27.30 -4.31 -14.87
C SER A 320 -26.30 -3.14 -14.99
N GLY A 321 -25.04 -3.42 -15.36
CA GLY A 321 -23.98 -2.41 -15.47
C GLY A 321 -23.32 -2.01 -14.15
N THR A 322 -23.62 -2.73 -13.06
CA THR A 322 -22.96 -2.59 -11.76
C THR A 322 -22.25 -3.89 -11.41
N THR A 323 -20.99 -3.79 -10.99
CA THR A 323 -20.25 -4.91 -10.42
C THR A 323 -20.61 -5.07 -8.96
N CYS A 324 -21.21 -6.20 -8.60
CA CYS A 324 -21.44 -6.63 -7.23
C CYS A 324 -20.29 -7.52 -6.75
N TYR A 325 -19.64 -7.15 -5.66
CA TYR A 325 -18.57 -7.93 -5.05
C TYR A 325 -19.15 -8.76 -3.91
N VAL A 326 -18.79 -10.04 -3.84
CA VAL A 326 -19.33 -11.01 -2.87
C VAL A 326 -18.20 -11.77 -2.22
N MET A 327 -18.21 -11.83 -0.90
CA MET A 327 -17.39 -12.77 -0.14
C MET A 327 -18.28 -13.70 0.69
N GLN A 328 -18.01 -15.00 0.61
CA GLN A 328 -18.68 -16.01 1.42
C GLN A 328 -17.66 -16.72 2.31
N GLY A 329 -18.12 -17.21 3.45
CA GLY A 329 -17.25 -17.80 4.44
C GLY A 329 -17.99 -18.28 5.67
N ASN A 330 -17.23 -18.51 6.73
CA ASN A 330 -17.77 -18.93 8.02
C ASN A 330 -17.37 -17.95 9.12
N LEU A 331 -18.35 -17.45 9.87
CA LEU A 331 -18.09 -16.76 11.13
C LEU A 331 -17.50 -17.74 12.14
N ARG A 332 -16.60 -17.23 12.98
CA ARG A 332 -15.92 -17.98 14.04
C ARG A 332 -16.08 -17.24 15.36
N ASN A 333 -17.11 -17.61 16.11
CA ASN A 333 -17.41 -17.04 17.42
C ASN A 333 -17.48 -15.50 17.41
N GLN A 334 -17.99 -14.93 16.32
CA GLN A 334 -18.10 -13.48 16.15
C GLN A 334 -19.20 -12.95 17.08
N GLN A 335 -18.90 -11.92 17.86
CA GLN A 335 -19.91 -11.24 18.67
C GLN A 335 -20.78 -10.38 17.74
N VAL A 336 -22.06 -10.77 17.58
CA VAL A 336 -23.03 -10.09 16.72
C VAL A 336 -24.15 -9.50 17.56
N ILE A 337 -24.35 -8.20 17.42
CA ILE A 337 -25.41 -7.45 18.09
C ILE A 337 -26.74 -7.71 17.39
N GLN A 338 -27.72 -8.16 18.16
CA GLN A 338 -29.06 -8.49 17.71
C GLN A 338 -29.98 -7.26 17.79
N SER A 339 -31.12 -7.27 17.11
CA SER A 339 -32.06 -6.13 17.08
C SER A 339 -32.63 -5.73 18.46
N ASP A 340 -32.63 -6.65 19.43
CA ASP A 340 -32.97 -6.39 20.84
C ASP A 340 -31.79 -5.86 21.67
N GLN A 341 -30.67 -5.54 21.01
CA GLN A 341 -29.39 -5.11 21.57
C GLN A 341 -28.69 -6.17 22.44
N SER A 342 -29.17 -7.42 22.46
CA SER A 342 -28.39 -8.53 23.01
C SER A 342 -27.19 -8.82 22.12
N VAL A 343 -26.12 -9.34 22.71
CA VAL A 343 -24.92 -9.78 21.97
C VAL A 343 -24.88 -11.29 21.97
N LYS A 344 -24.80 -11.88 20.78
CA LYS A 344 -24.70 -13.32 20.59
C LYS A 344 -23.41 -13.67 19.88
N SER A 345 -22.76 -14.74 20.32
CA SER A 345 -21.62 -15.30 19.60
C SER A 345 -22.13 -16.21 18.48
N ILE A 346 -21.84 -15.84 17.24
CA ILE A 346 -22.31 -16.55 16.05
C ILE A 346 -21.14 -17.25 15.36
N SER A 347 -21.36 -18.51 14.99
CA SER A 347 -20.49 -19.28 14.10
C SER A 347 -21.31 -19.93 13.00
N GLY A 348 -20.72 -20.10 11.83
CA GLY A 348 -21.38 -20.74 10.68
C GLY A 348 -21.37 -19.89 9.41
N PRO A 349 -22.05 -20.36 8.35
CA PRO A 349 -21.99 -19.73 7.03
C PRO A 349 -22.51 -18.29 7.06
N VAL A 350 -21.79 -17.40 6.37
CA VAL A 350 -22.21 -16.01 6.15
C VAL A 350 -21.71 -15.52 4.80
N ALA A 351 -22.44 -14.57 4.21
CA ALA A 351 -21.99 -13.76 3.10
C ALA A 351 -21.98 -12.28 3.45
N ILE A 352 -21.02 -11.56 2.88
CA ILE A 352 -21.02 -10.10 2.77
C ILE A 352 -20.94 -9.74 1.29
N PHE A 353 -21.58 -8.64 0.91
CA PHE A 353 -21.52 -8.17 -0.47
C PHE A 353 -21.66 -6.65 -0.55
N TYR A 354 -21.20 -6.10 -1.66
CA TYR A 354 -21.39 -4.70 -1.99
C TYR A 354 -21.59 -4.52 -3.50
N CYS A 355 -22.72 -3.92 -3.89
CA CYS A 355 -22.93 -3.40 -5.24
C CYS A 355 -22.88 -1.86 -5.21
N ASP A 356 -23.70 -1.26 -4.35
CA ASP A 356 -23.86 0.18 -4.21
C ASP A 356 -24.51 0.51 -2.84
N PRO A 357 -24.69 1.81 -2.49
CA PRO A 357 -25.33 2.22 -1.23
C PRO A 357 -26.76 1.72 -0.99
N ALA A 358 -27.47 1.23 -2.00
CA ALA A 358 -28.83 0.68 -1.89
C ALA A 358 -28.87 -0.86 -2.01
N CYS A 359 -27.70 -1.50 -2.14
CA CYS A 359 -27.54 -2.94 -2.20
C CYS A 359 -26.19 -3.39 -1.63
N TYR A 360 -26.15 -3.71 -0.33
CA TYR A 360 -24.99 -4.28 0.35
C TYR A 360 -25.39 -5.05 1.62
N ALA A 361 -24.50 -5.91 2.10
CA ALA A 361 -24.61 -6.53 3.40
C ALA A 361 -23.24 -6.66 4.07
N GLU A 362 -23.04 -5.99 5.21
CA GLU A 362 -21.74 -5.91 5.91
C GLU A 362 -21.91 -5.76 7.41
N PHE A 363 -20.83 -6.04 8.15
CA PHE A 363 -20.75 -5.82 9.58
C PHE A 363 -20.17 -4.44 9.90
N PHE A 364 -20.78 -3.76 10.88
CA PHE A 364 -20.33 -2.46 11.36
C PHE A 364 -20.11 -2.49 12.87
N GLU A 365 -19.06 -1.80 13.33
CA GLU A 365 -18.84 -1.55 14.75
C GLU A 365 -19.75 -0.41 15.23
N PRO A 366 -20.49 -0.58 16.34
CA PRO A 366 -21.33 0.47 16.90
C PRO A 366 -20.51 1.59 17.56
N THR A 367 -21.07 2.80 17.64
CA THR A 367 -20.51 3.86 18.50
C THR A 367 -20.90 3.67 19.97
N ALA A 368 -22.02 3.00 20.23
CA ALA A 368 -22.50 2.67 21.57
C ALA A 368 -21.62 1.63 22.30
N ARG A 369 -21.75 1.57 23.63
CA ARG A 369 -20.93 0.71 24.50
C ARG A 369 -21.41 -0.75 24.47
N PHE A 370 -20.85 -1.52 23.55
CA PHE A 370 -20.92 -2.99 23.50
C PHE A 370 -19.56 -3.61 23.90
N PRO A 371 -19.51 -4.91 24.23
CA PRO A 371 -18.25 -5.63 24.39
C PRO A 371 -17.32 -5.41 23.19
N GLY A 372 -16.01 -5.34 23.43
CA GLY A 372 -15.02 -5.13 22.37
C GLY A 372 -15.12 -6.18 21.27
N GLY A 373 -15.03 -5.74 20.00
CA GLY A 373 -15.17 -6.61 18.83
C GLY A 373 -16.60 -7.01 18.48
N SER A 374 -17.61 -6.46 19.15
CA SER A 374 -19.01 -6.64 18.76
C SER A 374 -19.32 -5.82 17.50
N ALA A 375 -20.01 -6.43 16.55
CA ALA A 375 -20.49 -5.78 15.34
C ALA A 375 -21.97 -6.10 15.10
N TYR A 376 -22.68 -5.25 14.38
CA TYR A 376 -24.03 -5.56 13.91
C TYR A 376 -24.00 -5.78 12.40
N TYR A 377 -24.84 -6.71 11.92
CA TYR A 377 -24.95 -7.01 10.49
C TYR A 377 -26.00 -6.10 9.87
N GLU A 378 -25.60 -5.24 8.94
CA GLU A 378 -26.50 -4.36 8.22
C GLU A 378 -26.77 -4.96 6.84
N LEU A 379 -28.06 -5.12 6.51
CA LEU A 379 -28.52 -5.70 5.25
C LEU A 379 -29.40 -4.69 4.54
N VAL A 380 -28.92 -4.17 3.41
CA VAL A 380 -29.65 -3.23 2.56
C VAL A 380 -29.87 -3.89 1.20
N THR A 381 -31.13 -4.17 0.87
CA THR A 381 -31.52 -4.81 -0.39
C THR A 381 -32.66 -4.06 -1.09
N SER A 382 -32.83 -2.78 -0.76
CA SER A 382 -33.95 -1.98 -1.26
C SER A 382 -33.91 -1.74 -2.77
N ARG A 383 -32.72 -1.79 -3.38
CA ARG A 383 -32.54 -1.60 -4.82
C ARG A 383 -31.37 -2.40 -5.38
N CYS A 384 -31.36 -3.72 -5.13
CA CYS A 384 -30.36 -4.57 -5.77
C CYS A 384 -30.54 -4.63 -7.30
N PRO A 385 -29.43 -4.58 -8.07
CA PRO A 385 -29.49 -4.58 -9.52
C PRO A 385 -30.06 -5.90 -10.05
N SER A 386 -30.80 -5.83 -11.15
CA SER A 386 -31.29 -7.04 -11.82
C SER A 386 -30.11 -7.91 -12.27
N GLY A 387 -30.20 -9.22 -12.01
CA GLY A 387 -29.11 -10.17 -12.18
C GLY A 387 -28.33 -10.48 -10.90
N PHE A 388 -28.51 -9.71 -9.82
CA PHE A 388 -27.95 -10.00 -8.51
C PHE A 388 -29.05 -10.39 -7.51
N SER A 389 -28.94 -11.59 -6.91
CA SER A 389 -29.94 -12.14 -6.00
C SER A 389 -29.34 -12.36 -4.60
N PRO A 390 -29.48 -11.40 -3.67
CA PRO A 390 -29.00 -11.56 -2.30
C PRO A 390 -29.59 -12.78 -1.58
N SER A 391 -30.83 -13.16 -1.90
CA SER A 391 -31.52 -14.30 -1.28
C SER A 391 -30.88 -15.66 -1.59
N SER A 392 -29.98 -15.74 -2.57
CA SER A 392 -29.21 -16.95 -2.88
C SER A 392 -27.98 -17.12 -1.98
N LEU A 393 -27.63 -16.09 -1.19
CA LEU A 393 -26.46 -16.07 -0.32
C LEU A 393 -26.84 -16.46 1.12
N PRO A 394 -25.91 -17.04 1.91
CA PRO A 394 -26.12 -17.30 3.32
C PRO A 394 -26.07 -15.97 4.12
N LEU A 395 -27.15 -15.21 4.14
CA LEU A 395 -27.24 -13.93 4.85
C LEU A 395 -27.70 -14.13 6.30
N LEU A 396 -27.19 -13.28 7.21
CA LEU A 396 -27.80 -13.13 8.54
C LEU A 396 -29.03 -12.22 8.46
N THR A 397 -29.89 -12.30 9.48
CA THR A 397 -30.93 -11.29 9.66
C THR A 397 -30.28 -9.93 9.92
N GLY A 398 -30.62 -8.94 9.10
CA GLY A 398 -30.16 -7.57 9.29
C GLY A 398 -30.65 -6.97 10.62
N TYR A 399 -29.79 -6.18 11.27
CA TYR A 399 -30.14 -5.44 12.46
C TYR A 399 -31.25 -4.42 12.17
N ALA A 400 -32.34 -4.50 12.91
CA ALA A 400 -33.54 -3.67 12.77
C ALA A 400 -33.89 -2.89 14.05
N GLY A 401 -32.96 -2.83 15.01
CA GLY A 401 -33.14 -2.10 16.26
C GLY A 401 -32.89 -0.60 16.12
N ALA A 402 -32.85 0.10 17.27
CA ALA A 402 -32.49 1.51 17.32
C ALA A 402 -31.08 1.76 16.75
N SER A 403 -30.86 2.93 16.13
CA SER A 403 -29.58 3.28 15.53
C SER A 403 -28.43 3.16 16.54
N LEU A 404 -27.40 2.38 16.17
CA LEU A 404 -26.21 2.15 17.01
C LEU A 404 -25.03 3.05 16.63
N GLY A 405 -25.17 3.86 15.57
CA GLY A 405 -24.07 4.56 14.91
C GLY A 405 -23.04 3.61 14.30
N LYS A 406 -22.13 4.16 13.48
CA LYS A 406 -21.01 3.42 12.89
C LYS A 406 -19.72 4.05 13.36
N ARG A 407 -18.89 3.28 14.08
CA ARG A 407 -17.55 3.73 14.43
C ARG A 407 -16.73 3.82 13.16
N GLN A 408 -16.24 5.03 12.89
CA GLN A 408 -15.20 5.23 11.89
C GLN A 408 -13.84 4.88 12.52
N PRO A 409 -12.91 4.28 11.76
CA PRO A 409 -11.64 3.77 12.25
C PRO A 409 -10.69 4.83 12.81
#